data_AF-A0A534KE26-F1
#
_entry.id   AF-A0A534KE26-F1
#
_cell.length_a   1.000
_cell.length_b   1.000
_cell.length_c   1.000
_cell.angle_alpha   90.00
_cell.angle_beta   90.00
_cell.angle_gamma   90.00
#
_symmetry.space_group_name_H-M   'P 1'
#
loop_
_entity.id
_entity.type
_entity.pdbx_description
1 polymer ?
#
loop_
_entity_poly.entity_id
_entity_poly.type
_entity_poly.pdbx_seq_one_letter_code
_entity_poly.pdbx_strand_id
1 'polypeptide(L)'
;MTAEVMGSPFDYPLSSRMDENDAILVLDRALVPWENVFVYEDVKKSNTFFENSGFFPRAMFHGCVRLAVKLDFIAGLLLKAVDAVGTSETRNVQASVGEAIAWRNLFWGLSDAMARTPAPWAGDTVLPNPEYAQAYRVFSTVAYPRVKELTE
;
A
#
# COMPACT_ATOMS: atom_id res chain seq x y z
N MET A 1 4.79 3.17 -21.75
CA MET A 1 4.63 3.67 -23.14
C MET A 1 4.24 2.60 -24.17
N THR A 2 4.40 1.29 -23.95
CA THR A 2 4.00 0.25 -24.94
C THR A 2 2.54 -0.24 -24.83
N ALA A 3 1.92 -0.19 -23.65
CA ALA A 3 0.51 -0.59 -23.48
C ALA A 3 -0.48 0.43 -24.07
N GLU A 4 -0.13 1.72 -24.07
CA GLU A 4 -0.97 2.81 -24.60
C GLU A 4 -1.03 2.81 -26.14
N VAL A 5 -0.04 2.21 -26.81
CA VAL A 5 0.13 2.29 -28.27
C VAL A 5 -0.42 1.07 -29.02
N MET A 6 -0.63 -0.08 -28.35
CA MET A 6 -1.03 -1.35 -29.01
C MET A 6 -2.21 -2.10 -28.34
N GLY A 7 -2.83 -1.57 -27.29
CA GLY A 7 -3.94 -2.21 -26.57
C GLY A 7 -5.20 -1.35 -26.47
N SER A 8 -6.30 -1.91 -25.93
CA SER A 8 -7.52 -1.15 -25.62
C SER A 8 -7.78 -1.07 -24.10
N PRO A 9 -8.58 -0.09 -23.61
CA PRO A 9 -9.00 -0.05 -22.21
C PRO A 9 -9.75 -1.30 -21.74
N PHE A 10 -10.34 -2.06 -22.67
CA PHE A 10 -10.96 -3.35 -22.35
C PHE A 10 -9.91 -4.43 -22.07
N ASP A 11 -8.85 -4.50 -22.87
CA ASP A 11 -7.78 -5.50 -22.73
C ASP A 11 -6.83 -5.18 -21.55
N TYR A 12 -6.59 -3.89 -21.31
CA TYR A 12 -5.64 -3.40 -20.31
C TYR A 12 -6.26 -2.36 -19.35
N PRO A 13 -7.29 -2.73 -18.57
CA PRO A 13 -8.12 -1.78 -17.80
C PRO A 13 -7.40 -1.12 -16.60
N LEU A 14 -6.27 -1.69 -16.15
CA LEU A 14 -5.46 -1.13 -15.07
C LEU A 14 -4.24 -0.38 -15.61
N SER A 15 -3.40 -1.02 -16.42
CA SER A 15 -2.17 -0.40 -16.94
C SER A 15 -2.43 0.78 -17.88
N SER A 16 -3.61 0.90 -18.50
CA SER A 16 -3.95 2.07 -19.33
C SER A 16 -4.26 3.35 -18.54
N ARG A 17 -4.48 3.27 -17.22
CA ARG A 17 -4.92 4.44 -16.43
C ARG A 17 -4.43 4.51 -14.99
N MET A 18 -3.75 3.47 -14.49
CA MET A 18 -3.23 3.38 -13.12
C MET A 18 -1.70 3.16 -13.10
N ASP A 19 -1.01 3.40 -14.21
CA ASP A 19 0.44 3.28 -14.28
C ASP A 19 1.10 4.48 -13.59
N GLU A 20 1.83 4.22 -12.50
CA GLU A 20 2.61 5.20 -11.76
C GLU A 20 4.07 5.04 -12.19
N ASN A 21 4.56 5.93 -13.07
CA ASN A 21 5.90 5.80 -13.64
C ASN A 21 6.99 6.04 -12.59
N ASP A 22 7.81 5.02 -12.33
CA ASP A 22 9.03 5.12 -11.52
C ASP A 22 10.16 5.83 -12.30
N ALA A 23 10.03 7.14 -12.47
CA ALA A 23 10.95 7.95 -13.26
C ALA A 23 12.30 8.18 -12.57
N ILE A 24 13.37 8.22 -13.37
CA ILE A 24 14.68 8.70 -12.90
C ILE A 24 14.61 10.22 -12.75
N LEU A 25 14.92 10.72 -11.56
CA LEU A 25 14.99 12.17 -11.28
C LEU A 25 16.47 12.61 -11.24
N VAL A 26 16.89 13.45 -12.20
CA VAL A 26 18.26 13.97 -12.33
C VAL A 26 18.30 15.45 -11.95
N LEU A 27 19.21 15.82 -11.04
CA LEU A 27 19.49 17.22 -10.70
C LEU A 27 20.90 17.60 -11.18
N ASP A 28 21.02 18.22 -12.36
CA ASP A 28 22.29 18.79 -12.84
C ASP A 28 22.37 20.27 -12.47
N ARG A 29 23.24 20.59 -11.50
CA ARG A 29 23.49 21.96 -11.01
C ARG A 29 22.20 22.75 -10.70
N ALA A 30 21.19 22.05 -10.16
CA ALA A 30 19.93 22.67 -9.78
C ALA A 30 20.16 23.62 -8.60
N LEU A 31 19.76 24.88 -8.76
CA LEU A 31 19.72 25.84 -7.67
C LEU A 31 18.51 25.52 -6.79
N VAL A 32 18.73 25.24 -5.51
CA VAL A 32 17.67 25.11 -4.50
C VAL A 32 17.60 26.43 -3.72
N PRO A 33 16.55 27.24 -3.90
CA PRO A 33 16.35 28.46 -3.12
C PRO A 33 16.31 28.15 -1.61
N TRP A 34 16.82 29.06 -0.78
CA TRP A 34 16.92 28.86 0.66
C TRP A 34 15.56 28.64 1.34
N GLU A 35 14.49 29.22 0.77
CA GLU A 35 13.12 29.06 1.24
C GLU A 35 12.61 27.61 1.08
N ASN A 36 13.25 26.80 0.23
CA ASN A 36 12.92 25.39 0.00
C ASN A 36 13.82 24.43 0.79
N VAL A 37 14.75 24.95 1.61
CA VAL A 37 15.70 24.14 2.39
C VAL A 37 15.12 23.82 3.76
N PHE A 38 14.89 22.53 4.02
CA PHE A 38 14.39 22.05 5.32
C PHE A 38 15.52 21.57 6.26
N VAL A 39 16.53 20.90 5.71
CA VAL A 39 17.71 20.41 6.42
C VAL A 39 18.93 20.63 5.53
N TYR A 40 19.98 21.28 6.06
CA TYR A 40 21.21 21.58 5.35
C TYR A 40 22.41 21.28 6.25
N GLU A 41 23.31 20.41 5.79
CA GLU A 41 24.55 20.00 6.49
C GLU A 41 24.38 19.50 7.95
N ASP A 42 23.16 19.16 8.37
CA ASP A 42 22.86 18.57 9.68
C ASP A 42 22.66 17.05 9.55
N VAL A 43 23.76 16.31 9.78
CA VAL A 43 23.80 14.85 9.71
C VAL A 43 22.85 14.21 10.73
N LYS A 44 22.74 14.80 11.93
CA LYS A 44 21.91 14.23 13.00
C LYS A 44 20.42 14.33 12.65
N LYS A 45 19.96 15.47 12.14
CA LYS A 45 18.57 15.63 11.68
C LYS A 45 18.27 14.74 10.49
N SER A 46 19.20 14.63 9.54
CA SER A 46 19.05 13.76 8.37
C SER A 46 18.85 12.30 8.77
N ASN A 47 19.71 11.77 9.67
CA ASN A 47 19.65 10.38 10.10
C ASN A 47 18.41 10.05 10.94
N THR A 48 17.83 11.03 11.63
CA THR A 48 16.67 10.83 12.52
C THR A 48 15.34 11.25 11.89
N PHE A 49 15.32 11.55 10.58
CA PHE A 49 14.13 12.01 9.86
C PHE A 49 12.95 11.05 10.02
N PHE A 50 13.13 9.75 9.77
CA PHE A 50 12.02 8.78 9.82
C PHE A 50 11.45 8.59 11.23
N GLU A 51 12.29 8.76 12.26
CA GLU A 51 11.90 8.63 13.66
C GLU A 51 11.15 9.87 14.15
N ASN A 52 11.67 11.06 13.85
CA ASN A 52 11.23 12.30 14.48
C ASN A 52 10.21 13.10 13.66
N SER A 53 10.14 12.90 12.33
CA SER A 53 9.25 13.69 11.46
C SER A 53 7.78 13.31 11.53
N GLY A 54 7.45 12.16 12.15
CA GLY A 54 6.10 11.58 12.08
C GLY A 54 5.69 11.07 10.69
N PHE A 55 6.56 11.17 9.68
CA PHE A 55 6.29 10.70 8.32
C PHE A 55 6.03 9.20 8.30
N PHE A 56 6.91 8.40 8.91
CA PHE A 56 6.87 6.94 8.84
C PHE A 56 5.52 6.34 9.27
N PRO A 57 5.02 6.57 10.51
CA PRO A 57 3.76 5.96 10.94
C PRO A 57 2.55 6.39 10.09
N ARG A 58 2.57 7.63 9.58
CA ARG A 58 1.51 8.16 8.70
C ARG A 58 1.57 7.53 7.31
N ALA A 59 2.78 7.35 6.75
CA ALA A 59 2.98 6.68 5.47
C ALA A 59 2.57 5.20 5.54
N MET A 60 2.89 4.52 6.64
CA MET A 60 2.46 3.15 6.87
C MET A 60 0.95 3.04 7.04
N PHE A 61 0.32 3.94 7.80
CA PHE A 61 -1.13 3.99 7.93
C PHE A 61 -1.83 4.19 6.58
N HIS A 62 -1.39 5.17 5.79
CA HIS A 62 -1.90 5.40 4.44
C HIS A 62 -1.70 4.18 3.53
N GLY A 63 -0.50 3.60 3.54
CA GLY A 63 -0.18 2.39 2.77
C GLY A 63 -1.06 1.20 3.14
N CYS A 64 -1.33 1.02 4.44
CA CYS A 64 -2.16 -0.05 4.96
C CYS A 64 -3.61 0.06 4.49
N VAL A 65 -4.23 1.24 4.60
CA VAL A 65 -5.58 1.49 4.08
C VAL A 65 -5.63 1.26 2.57
N ARG A 66 -4.65 1.79 1.82
CA ARG A 66 -4.58 1.61 0.36
C ARG A 66 -4.46 0.12 -0.03
N LEU A 67 -3.66 -0.66 0.70
CA LEU A 67 -3.54 -2.10 0.47
C LEU A 67 -4.85 -2.83 0.80
N ALA A 68 -5.51 -2.48 1.91
CA ALA A 68 -6.79 -3.07 2.29
C ALA A 68 -7.86 -2.86 1.20
N VAL A 69 -7.97 -1.64 0.67
CA VAL A 69 -8.87 -1.32 -0.47
C VAL A 69 -8.47 -2.08 -1.74
N LYS A 70 -7.17 -2.23 -2.02
CA LYS A 70 -6.71 -3.05 -3.15
C LYS A 70 -7.14 -4.52 -3.00
N LEU A 71 -7.10 -5.05 -1.78
CA LEU A 71 -7.54 -6.41 -1.50
C LEU A 71 -9.07 -6.55 -1.54
N ASP A 72 -9.85 -5.51 -1.20
CA ASP A 72 -11.29 -5.48 -1.50
C ASP A 72 -11.55 -5.69 -2.99
N PHE A 73 -10.82 -4.95 -3.84
CA PHE A 73 -10.93 -5.06 -5.28
C PHE A 73 -10.53 -6.46 -5.79
N ILE A 74 -9.39 -6.98 -5.34
CA ILE A 74 -8.89 -8.31 -5.76
C ILE A 74 -9.84 -9.42 -5.30
N ALA A 75 -10.33 -9.39 -4.05
CA ALA A 75 -11.26 -10.39 -3.55
C ALA A 75 -12.59 -10.38 -4.34
N GLY A 76 -13.11 -9.18 -4.66
CA GLY A 76 -14.28 -9.04 -5.51
C GLY A 76 -14.07 -9.58 -6.93
N LEU A 77 -12.89 -9.31 -7.52
CA LEU A 77 -12.52 -9.83 -8.84
C LEU A 77 -12.39 -11.37 -8.83
N LEU A 78 -11.75 -11.92 -7.80
CA LEU A 78 -11.60 -13.37 -7.63
C LEU A 78 -12.96 -14.07 -7.50
N LEU A 79 -13.88 -13.51 -6.71
CA LEU A 79 -15.26 -14.02 -6.61
C LEU A 79 -15.96 -14.05 -7.98
N LYS A 80 -15.81 -12.99 -8.78
CA LYS A 80 -16.37 -12.93 -10.14
C LYS A 80 -15.71 -13.92 -11.10
N ALA A 81 -14.41 -14.12 -10.99
CA ALA A 81 -13.68 -15.08 -11.82
C ALA A 81 -14.11 -16.52 -11.52
N VAL A 82 -14.22 -16.89 -10.23
CA VAL A 82 -14.66 -18.22 -9.79
C VAL A 82 -16.09 -18.52 -10.26
N ASP A 83 -16.98 -17.54 -10.18
CA ASP A 83 -18.36 -17.66 -10.69
C ASP A 83 -18.38 -17.85 -12.21
N ALA A 84 -17.60 -17.05 -12.96
CA ALA A 84 -17.51 -17.14 -14.42
C ALA A 84 -16.97 -18.49 -14.92
N VAL A 85 -16.07 -19.13 -14.16
CA VAL A 85 -15.54 -20.47 -14.47
C VAL A 85 -16.48 -21.59 -14.00
N GLY A 86 -17.38 -21.31 -13.05
CA GLY A 86 -18.34 -22.27 -12.51
C GLY A 86 -17.76 -23.17 -11.41
N THR A 87 -16.73 -22.74 -10.68
CA THR A 87 -16.04 -23.54 -9.64
C THR A 87 -16.33 -23.10 -8.21
N SER A 88 -17.32 -22.22 -8.01
CA SER A 88 -17.72 -21.64 -6.70
C SER A 88 -18.08 -22.67 -5.64
N GLU A 89 -18.63 -23.83 -6.02
CA GLU A 89 -18.98 -24.92 -5.09
C GLU A 89 -17.80 -25.83 -4.74
N THR A 90 -16.64 -25.62 -5.35
CA THR A 90 -15.44 -26.42 -5.08
C THR A 90 -14.82 -25.99 -3.75
N ARG A 91 -14.80 -26.88 -2.77
CA ARG A 91 -14.30 -26.60 -1.41
C ARG A 91 -12.88 -26.00 -1.38
N ASN A 92 -11.97 -26.51 -2.22
CA ASN A 92 -10.61 -25.98 -2.28
C ASN A 92 -10.58 -24.53 -2.80
N VAL A 93 -11.45 -24.19 -3.75
CA VAL A 93 -11.58 -22.83 -4.29
C VAL A 93 -12.16 -21.89 -3.23
N GLN A 94 -13.18 -22.33 -2.49
CA GLN A 94 -13.74 -21.56 -1.37
C GLN A 94 -12.69 -21.28 -0.29
N ALA A 95 -11.82 -22.24 0.02
CA ALA A 95 -10.73 -22.05 0.97
C ALA A 95 -9.74 -20.97 0.49
N SER A 96 -9.34 -20.99 -0.78
CA SER A 96 -8.46 -19.97 -1.38
C SER A 96 -9.10 -18.58 -1.36
N VAL A 97 -10.37 -18.46 -1.74
CA VAL A 97 -11.11 -17.19 -1.67
C VAL A 97 -11.22 -16.68 -0.23
N GLY A 98 -11.51 -17.58 0.71
CA GLY A 98 -11.56 -17.27 2.14
C GLY A 98 -10.22 -16.76 2.68
N GLU A 99 -9.10 -17.32 2.22
CA GLU A 99 -7.76 -16.85 2.58
C GLU A 99 -7.50 -15.42 2.08
N ALA A 100 -7.87 -15.10 0.84
CA ALA A 100 -7.75 -13.73 0.31
C ALA A 100 -8.59 -12.72 1.12
N ILE A 101 -9.81 -13.09 1.52
CA ILE A 101 -10.67 -12.28 2.39
C ILE A 101 -10.07 -12.12 3.78
N ALA A 102 -9.43 -13.16 4.33
CA ALA A 102 -8.76 -13.09 5.62
C ALA A 102 -7.60 -12.08 5.58
N TRP A 103 -6.77 -12.09 4.53
CA TRP A 103 -5.72 -11.07 4.33
C TRP A 103 -6.29 -9.66 4.22
N ARG A 104 -7.38 -9.49 3.46
CA ARG A 104 -8.11 -8.21 3.38
C ARG A 104 -8.54 -7.73 4.77
N ASN A 105 -9.11 -8.61 5.58
CA ASN A 105 -9.58 -8.26 6.92
C ASN A 105 -8.43 -7.92 7.88
N LEU A 106 -7.28 -8.60 7.75
CA LEU A 106 -6.09 -8.28 8.53
C LEU A 106 -5.67 -6.82 8.33
N PHE A 107 -5.58 -6.32 7.10
CA PHE A 107 -5.14 -4.95 6.85
C PHE A 107 -6.17 -3.91 7.26
N TRP A 108 -7.47 -4.18 7.11
CA TRP A 108 -8.50 -3.33 7.72
C TRP A 108 -8.36 -3.28 9.25
N GLY A 109 -8.16 -4.43 9.90
CA GLY A 109 -7.93 -4.52 11.35
C GLY A 109 -6.68 -3.76 11.81
N LEU A 110 -5.56 -3.85 11.06
CA LEU A 110 -4.35 -3.09 11.34
C LEU A 110 -4.58 -1.57 11.17
N SER A 111 -5.29 -1.15 10.12
CA SER A 111 -5.61 0.27 9.91
C SER A 111 -6.51 0.83 11.01
N ASP A 112 -7.50 0.05 11.45
CA ASP A 112 -8.38 0.39 12.56
C ASP A 112 -7.60 0.52 13.87
N ALA A 113 -6.70 -0.42 14.15
CA ALA A 113 -5.85 -0.37 15.33
C ALA A 113 -4.92 0.86 15.29
N MET A 114 -4.33 1.18 14.13
CA MET A 114 -3.52 2.40 13.95
C MET A 114 -4.30 3.68 14.23
N ALA A 115 -5.52 3.78 13.69
CA ALA A 115 -6.33 4.99 13.80
C ALA A 115 -6.97 5.17 15.19
N ARG A 116 -7.39 4.06 15.83
CA ARG A 116 -8.16 4.09 17.09
C ARG A 116 -7.29 3.99 18.34
N THR A 117 -6.01 3.67 18.21
CA THR A 117 -5.05 3.68 19.32
C THR A 117 -3.86 4.62 19.04
N PRO A 118 -4.10 5.89 18.71
CA PRO A 118 -3.03 6.78 18.28
C PRO A 118 -2.09 7.12 19.44
N ALA A 119 -0.83 7.37 19.13
CA ALA A 119 0.19 7.80 20.09
C ALA A 119 0.23 9.33 20.19
N PRO A 120 0.33 9.92 21.40
CA PRO A 120 0.58 11.36 21.55
C PRO A 120 1.85 11.78 20.81
N TRP A 121 1.83 12.99 20.24
CA TRP A 121 2.98 13.54 19.53
C TRP A 121 3.15 15.05 19.82
N ALA A 122 3.66 15.82 18.86
CA ALA A 122 4.02 17.23 19.06
C ALA A 122 2.79 18.07 19.41
N GLY A 123 2.86 18.82 20.51
CA GLY A 123 1.75 19.62 21.02
C GLY A 123 0.53 18.74 21.33
N ASP A 124 -0.65 19.18 20.87
CA ASP A 124 -1.91 18.44 21.06
C ASP A 124 -2.20 17.47 19.89
N THR A 125 -1.21 17.15 19.06
CA THR A 125 -1.38 16.25 17.91
C THR A 125 -1.08 14.80 18.26
N VAL A 126 -1.51 13.89 17.39
CA VAL A 126 -1.29 12.45 17.54
C VAL A 126 -0.74 11.82 16.25
N LEU A 127 -0.07 10.69 16.39
CA LEU A 127 0.36 9.83 15.30
C LEU A 127 -0.46 8.53 15.28
N PRO A 128 -0.71 7.94 14.10
CA PRO A 128 -1.21 6.57 14.03
C PRO A 128 -0.28 5.63 14.80
N ASN A 129 -0.84 4.59 15.42
CA ASN A 129 -0.05 3.70 16.27
C ASN A 129 1.16 3.10 15.51
N PRO A 130 2.40 3.37 15.96
CA PRO A 130 3.60 2.95 15.24
C PRO A 130 3.86 1.44 15.30
N GLU A 131 3.35 0.74 16.32
CA GLU A 131 3.55 -0.71 16.47
C GLU A 131 2.80 -1.47 15.37
N TYR A 132 1.52 -1.14 15.17
CA TYR A 132 0.71 -1.72 14.09
C TYR A 132 1.22 -1.30 12.70
N ALA A 133 1.78 -0.08 12.57
CA ALA A 133 2.45 0.36 11.35
C ALA A 133 3.65 -0.55 10.98
N GLN A 134 4.45 -0.98 11.96
CA GLN A 134 5.53 -1.95 11.72
C GLN A 134 4.98 -3.33 11.35
N ALA A 135 3.90 -3.78 12.00
CA ALA A 135 3.25 -5.04 11.64
C ALA A 135 2.77 -5.03 10.17
N TYR A 136 2.11 -3.95 9.72
CA TYR A 136 1.73 -3.78 8.32
C TYR A 136 2.93 -3.89 7.37
N ARG A 137 4.04 -3.22 7.69
CA ARG A 137 5.25 -3.24 6.87
C ARG A 137 5.80 -4.65 6.66
N VAL A 138 5.71 -5.51 7.67
CA VAL A 138 6.13 -6.92 7.55
C VAL A 138 5.08 -7.75 6.81
N PHE A 139 3.82 -7.72 7.25
CA PHE A 139 2.80 -8.61 6.70
C PHE A 139 2.42 -8.26 5.26
N SER A 140 2.57 -7.01 4.82
CA SER A 140 2.33 -6.62 3.42
C SER A 140 3.25 -7.35 2.43
N THR A 141 4.49 -7.68 2.83
CA THR A 141 5.44 -8.41 1.96
C THR A 141 5.13 -9.91 1.86
N VAL A 142 4.35 -10.45 2.80
CA VAL A 142 3.92 -11.86 2.81
C VAL A 142 2.55 -12.00 2.15
N ALA A 143 1.61 -11.16 2.54
CA ALA A 143 0.22 -11.27 2.13
C ALA A 143 0.02 -10.98 0.63
N TYR A 144 0.67 -9.95 0.08
CA TYR A 144 0.43 -9.57 -1.31
C TYR A 144 0.94 -10.62 -2.31
N PRO A 145 2.16 -11.18 -2.17
CA PRO A 145 2.58 -12.33 -2.98
C PRO A 145 1.66 -13.54 -2.80
N ARG A 146 1.24 -13.84 -1.56
CA ARG A 146 0.33 -14.96 -1.31
C ARG A 146 -1.02 -14.80 -2.00
N VAL A 147 -1.62 -13.60 -1.94
CA VAL A 147 -2.88 -13.33 -2.65
C VAL A 147 -2.72 -13.46 -4.16
N LYS A 148 -1.56 -13.08 -4.71
CA LYS A 148 -1.25 -13.31 -6.12
C LYS A 148 -1.17 -14.81 -6.44
N GLU A 149 -0.47 -15.60 -5.63
CA GLU A 149 -0.40 -17.07 -5.82
C GLU A 149 -1.78 -17.74 -5.78
N LEU A 150 -2.71 -17.24 -4.97
CA LEU A 150 -4.08 -17.77 -4.92
C LEU A 150 -4.88 -17.52 -6.21
N THR A 151 -4.41 -16.61 -7.07
CA THR A 151 -5.06 -16.23 -8.33
C THR A 151 -4.42 -16.83 -9.59
N GLU A 152 -3.27 -17.49 -9.44
CA GLU A 152 -2.53 -18.18 -10.52
C GLU A 152 -2.90 -19.68 -10.58
#